data_AF-A0A7G8BMF2-F1
#
_entry.id   AF-A0A7G8BMF2-F1
#
_cell.length_a   1.000
_cell.length_b   1.000
_cell.length_c   1.000
_cell.angle_alpha   90.00
_cell.angle_beta   90.00
_cell.angle_gamma   90.00
#
_symmetry.space_group_name_H-M   'P 1'
#
loop_
_entity.id
_entity.type
_entity.pdbx_description
1 polymer ?
#
loop_
_entity_poly.entity_id
_entity_poly.type
_entity_poly.pdbx_seq_one_letter_code
_entity_poly.pdbx_strand_id
1 'polypeptide(L)'
;MSEPSPAWQDPPVTHLPLCPVLMHEDKFCGRPLHAAPQHDPIPVCLMHSLDPAKDDTQFQQEIDTIVVASAMVTGIADFSRFVFPTSQYMVRAFPARCIFRNAIFWKEANFYSANFEHGADFESAHFENEASFTRAKFGAKANFHSAVFKGDTHFATDFAHEVTFVMAHFAQEAGFYNSSFAADATFGSVKFEGKAVFSRAVFNKKADFGNAGFLQEAFFPVATFEQEADFMWAHFTLNVDFEHTTFKKAVIFHEAVFHAGVEFRETQFRNDGEPLPGPIFSLAQFMAPETAVFYRTYLGQALFYTCDVSRLTFSSVHWRKRPNGKYQLFEEVVDLSAAGDLAPGPDDPNERDYGLIAETYQQLKKNYDNRQDYWTAGDFHYGEMEMKRLHSPRKNNLARWLHRNLGLVAWYRYASEYGESYVRPLLALAAILAVFTLLFPIPGMVFTKPDTPNTPPSFPVLNYSDFSAYIRAYKGPAWIGTLAFFGHSLMTALSVAGFQKELIYQPAYPWGRALALLELLLTSTLIALFLLALRRQFRR
;
A
#
# COMPACT_ATOMS: atom_id res chain seq x y z
N MET A 1 16.73 -101.87 -18.15
CA MET A 1 15.48 -101.92 -17.37
C MET A 1 15.75 -101.28 -16.03
N SER A 2 15.21 -100.07 -15.83
CA SER A 2 14.99 -99.45 -14.52
C SER A 2 14.30 -98.12 -14.79
N GLU A 3 12.99 -98.08 -14.56
CA GLU A 3 12.12 -96.90 -14.69
C GLU A 3 12.56 -95.77 -13.74
N PRO A 4 12.37 -94.49 -14.10
CA PRO A 4 12.29 -93.43 -13.12
C PRO A 4 10.86 -93.28 -12.60
N SER A 5 10.74 -93.29 -11.27
CA SER A 5 9.55 -92.99 -10.46
C SER A 5 9.02 -91.56 -10.67
N PRO A 6 7.75 -91.29 -10.30
CA PRO A 6 6.98 -90.18 -10.83
C PRO A 6 7.37 -88.84 -10.20
N ALA A 7 7.41 -87.82 -11.07
CA ALA A 7 7.52 -86.42 -10.68
C ALA A 7 6.36 -86.03 -9.76
N TRP A 8 6.69 -85.51 -8.58
CA TRP A 8 5.76 -84.73 -7.78
C TRP A 8 5.47 -83.43 -8.54
N GLN A 9 4.21 -83.25 -8.95
CA GLN A 9 3.72 -81.97 -9.42
C GLN A 9 3.67 -81.01 -8.23
N ASP A 10 4.48 -79.96 -8.26
CA ASP A 10 4.26 -78.81 -7.39
C ASP A 10 2.87 -78.23 -7.66
N PRO A 11 2.08 -77.85 -6.63
CA PRO A 11 0.82 -77.17 -6.85
C PRO A 11 1.08 -75.78 -7.45
N PRO A 12 0.16 -75.24 -8.27
CA PRO A 12 0.34 -73.90 -8.82
C PRO A 12 0.27 -72.89 -7.68
N VAL A 13 1.39 -72.20 -7.42
CA VAL A 13 1.38 -70.96 -6.63
C VAL A 13 0.59 -69.94 -7.45
N THR A 14 -0.70 -69.82 -7.13
CA THR A 14 -1.55 -68.74 -7.62
C THR A 14 -1.12 -67.46 -6.93
N HIS A 15 -0.17 -66.72 -7.53
CA HIS A 15 0.00 -65.32 -7.17
C HIS A 15 -1.31 -64.62 -7.49
N LEU A 16 -2.15 -64.41 -6.48
CA LEU A 16 -3.31 -63.53 -6.60
C LEU A 16 -2.78 -62.21 -7.16
N PRO A 17 -3.36 -61.70 -8.26
CA PRO A 17 -2.95 -60.40 -8.74
C PRO A 17 -3.29 -59.40 -7.64
N LEU A 18 -2.28 -58.66 -7.17
CA LEU A 18 -2.44 -57.63 -6.16
C LEU A 18 -2.43 -56.26 -6.83
N CYS A 19 -3.07 -55.28 -6.21
CA CYS A 19 -3.15 -53.93 -6.76
C CYS A 19 -1.75 -53.30 -6.93
N PRO A 20 -1.38 -52.87 -8.15
CA PRO A 20 -0.04 -52.36 -8.46
C PRO A 20 0.11 -50.86 -8.17
N VAL A 21 -0.91 -50.19 -7.62
CA VAL A 21 -0.87 -48.75 -7.34
C VAL A 21 0.09 -48.47 -6.19
N LEU A 22 1.00 -47.52 -6.38
CA LEU A 22 1.89 -47.05 -5.32
C LEU A 22 1.12 -46.14 -4.36
N MET A 23 1.36 -46.34 -3.08
CA MET A 23 0.82 -45.62 -1.94
C MET A 23 1.87 -44.62 -1.42
N HIS A 24 1.70 -44.11 -0.20
CA HIS A 24 2.71 -43.28 0.45
C HIS A 24 4.06 -44.02 0.55
N GLU A 25 5.17 -43.29 0.41
CA GLU A 25 6.54 -43.83 0.38
C GLU A 25 6.79 -44.89 -0.73
N ASP A 26 6.08 -44.80 -1.85
CA ASP A 26 6.24 -45.68 -3.01
C ASP A 26 6.05 -47.18 -2.70
N LYS A 27 5.26 -47.50 -1.68
CA LYS A 27 4.89 -48.89 -1.35
C LYS A 27 3.70 -49.34 -2.20
N PHE A 28 3.72 -50.56 -2.71
CA PHE A 28 2.56 -51.11 -3.42
C PHE A 28 1.37 -51.29 -2.47
N CYS A 29 0.16 -50.97 -2.96
CA CYS A 29 -1.09 -51.14 -2.22
C CYS A 29 -1.30 -52.57 -1.71
N GLY A 30 -1.04 -53.58 -2.55
CA GLY A 30 -1.06 -54.98 -2.13
C GLY A 30 -2.46 -55.54 -1.83
N ARG A 31 -3.54 -54.78 -2.06
CA ARG A 31 -4.92 -55.23 -1.84
C ARG A 31 -5.42 -56.12 -2.98
N PRO A 32 -6.39 -57.03 -2.73
CA PRO A 32 -7.01 -57.84 -3.77
C PRO A 32 -7.64 -56.99 -4.88
N LEU A 33 -7.57 -57.45 -6.12
CA LEU A 33 -8.18 -56.75 -7.25
C LEU A 33 -9.71 -56.75 -7.19
N HIS A 34 -10.29 -55.64 -7.67
CA HIS A 34 -11.70 -55.46 -7.98
C HIS A 34 -11.90 -55.59 -9.50
N ALA A 35 -12.97 -56.26 -9.91
CA ALA A 35 -13.22 -56.54 -11.32
C ALA A 35 -14.09 -55.44 -11.95
N ALA A 36 -13.47 -54.42 -12.55
CA ALA A 36 -14.17 -53.36 -13.29
C ALA A 36 -13.46 -52.96 -14.60
N PRO A 37 -13.31 -53.89 -15.57
CA PRO A 37 -12.51 -53.66 -16.79
C PRO A 37 -13.06 -52.57 -17.72
N GLN A 38 -14.31 -52.13 -17.54
CA GLN A 38 -14.91 -51.04 -18.31
C GLN A 38 -14.50 -49.65 -17.78
N HIS A 39 -14.08 -49.56 -16.52
CA HIS A 39 -13.76 -48.30 -15.85
C HIS A 39 -12.26 -48.19 -15.54
N ASP A 40 -11.61 -49.33 -15.29
CA ASP A 40 -10.20 -49.37 -14.91
C ASP A 40 -9.33 -49.80 -16.10
N PRO A 41 -8.46 -48.91 -16.62
CA PRO A 41 -7.57 -49.25 -17.74
C PRO A 41 -6.50 -50.29 -17.35
N ILE A 42 -6.23 -50.41 -16.05
CA ILE A 42 -5.34 -51.40 -15.45
C ILE A 42 -6.11 -52.02 -14.27
N PRO A 43 -6.07 -53.35 -14.06
CA PRO A 43 -6.74 -53.96 -12.91
C PRO A 43 -6.21 -53.42 -11.58
N VAL A 44 -7.11 -52.91 -10.73
CA VAL A 44 -6.79 -52.30 -9.42
C VAL A 44 -7.70 -52.83 -8.32
N CYS A 45 -7.42 -52.51 -7.05
CA CYS A 45 -8.30 -52.88 -5.94
C CYS A 45 -9.53 -51.97 -5.85
N LEU A 46 -10.51 -52.36 -5.02
CA LEU A 46 -11.73 -51.60 -4.76
C LEU A 46 -11.44 -50.13 -4.39
N MET A 47 -10.37 -49.90 -3.61
CA MET A 47 -10.02 -48.55 -3.13
C MET A 47 -9.52 -47.63 -4.25
N HIS A 48 -8.87 -48.20 -5.27
CA HIS A 48 -8.27 -47.47 -6.40
C HIS A 48 -9.11 -47.51 -7.68
N SER A 49 -10.18 -48.31 -7.71
CA SER A 49 -11.06 -48.43 -8.87
C SER A 49 -11.85 -47.16 -9.13
N LEU A 50 -11.95 -46.78 -10.41
CA LEU A 50 -12.77 -45.69 -10.95
C LEU A 50 -14.23 -46.10 -11.18
N ASP A 51 -14.60 -47.34 -10.85
CA ASP A 51 -15.97 -47.84 -10.93
C ASP A 51 -16.92 -47.03 -10.03
N PRO A 52 -17.90 -46.29 -10.61
CA PRO A 52 -18.84 -45.50 -9.83
C PRO A 52 -19.88 -46.36 -9.08
N ALA A 53 -20.02 -47.64 -9.45
CA ALA A 53 -20.97 -48.59 -8.86
C ALA A 53 -20.31 -49.55 -7.86
N LYS A 54 -19.06 -49.31 -7.48
CA LYS A 54 -18.34 -50.14 -6.51
C LYS A 54 -19.02 -50.13 -5.13
N ASP A 55 -18.85 -51.22 -4.39
CA ASP A 55 -19.49 -51.42 -3.10
C ASP A 55 -18.97 -50.43 -2.05
N ASP A 56 -19.77 -49.40 -1.77
CA ASP A 56 -19.47 -48.38 -0.77
C ASP A 56 -19.45 -48.96 0.65
N THR A 57 -20.25 -49.98 0.95
CA THR A 57 -20.25 -50.58 2.29
C THR A 57 -18.91 -51.25 2.57
N GLN A 58 -18.41 -52.03 1.60
CA GLN A 58 -17.09 -52.65 1.70
C GLN A 58 -15.97 -51.61 1.71
N PHE A 59 -16.10 -50.53 0.92
CA PHE A 59 -15.15 -49.44 0.90
C PHE A 59 -15.05 -48.75 2.27
N GLN A 60 -16.18 -48.40 2.91
CA GLN A 60 -16.19 -47.75 4.23
C GLN A 60 -15.64 -48.68 5.33
N GLN A 61 -15.93 -49.99 5.27
CA GLN A 61 -15.36 -50.97 6.21
C GLN A 61 -13.82 -51.04 6.12
N GLU A 62 -13.26 -50.94 4.92
CA GLU A 62 -11.82 -50.86 4.73
C GLU A 62 -11.24 -49.54 5.27
N ILE A 63 -11.93 -48.41 5.09
CA ILE A 63 -11.54 -47.13 5.71
C ILE A 63 -11.51 -47.26 7.24
N ASP A 64 -12.54 -47.83 7.84
CA ASP A 64 -12.60 -48.06 9.29
C ASP A 64 -11.45 -48.96 9.76
N THR A 65 -11.14 -50.01 9.00
CA THR A 65 -10.03 -50.92 9.28
C THR A 65 -8.68 -50.19 9.26
N ILE A 66 -8.44 -49.35 8.24
CA ILE A 66 -7.22 -48.54 8.13
C ILE A 66 -7.12 -47.55 9.30
N VAL A 67 -8.22 -46.87 9.64
CA VAL A 67 -8.25 -45.89 10.73
C VAL A 67 -7.96 -46.56 12.08
N VAL A 68 -8.55 -47.72 12.37
CA VAL A 68 -8.29 -48.47 13.61
C VAL A 68 -6.85 -48.99 13.65
N ALA A 69 -6.38 -49.61 12.57
CA ALA A 69 -5.02 -50.16 12.50
C ALA A 69 -3.95 -49.07 12.63
N SER A 70 -4.17 -47.92 11.99
CA SER A 70 -3.24 -46.78 12.04
C SER A 70 -3.18 -46.13 13.41
N ALA A 71 -4.29 -46.09 14.14
CA ALA A 71 -4.31 -45.61 15.52
C ALA A 71 -3.45 -46.48 16.46
N MET A 72 -3.38 -47.79 16.21
CA MET A 72 -2.73 -48.76 17.11
C MET A 72 -1.25 -49.01 16.78
N VAL A 73 -0.87 -48.95 15.50
CA VAL A 73 0.43 -49.50 15.05
C VAL A 73 1.26 -48.51 14.25
N THR A 74 0.70 -47.93 13.18
CA THR A 74 1.50 -47.19 12.19
C THR A 74 1.59 -45.69 12.44
N GLY A 75 0.60 -45.11 13.13
CA GLY A 75 0.43 -43.66 13.28
C GLY A 75 0.03 -42.94 11.98
N ILE A 76 -0.11 -43.67 10.86
CA ILE A 76 -0.37 -43.15 9.52
C ILE A 76 -1.53 -43.91 8.90
N ALA A 77 -2.60 -43.19 8.56
CA ALA A 77 -3.73 -43.68 7.78
C ALA A 77 -3.52 -43.29 6.32
N ASP A 78 -3.06 -44.25 5.51
CA ASP A 78 -2.70 -44.01 4.11
C ASP A 78 -3.87 -44.32 3.15
N PHE A 79 -4.39 -43.26 2.54
CA PHE A 79 -5.46 -43.24 1.54
C PHE A 79 -4.96 -42.72 0.19
N SER A 80 -3.65 -42.79 -0.06
CA SER A 80 -3.05 -42.27 -1.29
C SER A 80 -3.70 -42.90 -2.53
N ARG A 81 -4.12 -42.03 -3.46
CA ARG A 81 -4.79 -42.37 -4.73
C ARG A 81 -6.15 -43.05 -4.60
N PHE A 82 -6.73 -43.11 -3.39
CA PHE A 82 -8.04 -43.70 -3.22
C PHE A 82 -9.10 -42.90 -3.98
N VAL A 83 -10.07 -43.62 -4.55
CA VAL A 83 -11.22 -43.04 -5.24
C VAL A 83 -12.42 -43.22 -4.32
N PHE A 84 -12.87 -42.17 -3.66
CA PHE A 84 -13.98 -42.20 -2.71
C PHE A 84 -15.33 -42.10 -3.43
N PRO A 85 -16.19 -43.14 -3.37
CA PRO A 85 -17.52 -43.10 -3.99
C PRO A 85 -18.50 -42.23 -3.19
N THR A 86 -18.40 -42.25 -1.85
CA THR A 86 -19.06 -41.32 -0.93
C THR A 86 -18.05 -40.87 0.13
N SER A 87 -18.29 -39.72 0.75
CA SER A 87 -17.41 -39.18 1.80
C SER A 87 -18.20 -38.37 2.81
N GLN A 88 -18.93 -39.08 3.69
CA GLN A 88 -19.75 -38.51 4.75
C GLN A 88 -19.08 -38.73 6.10
N TYR A 89 -18.10 -37.89 6.43
CA TYR A 89 -17.25 -38.00 7.61
C TYR A 89 -17.56 -36.93 8.66
N MET A 90 -18.81 -36.51 8.74
CA MET A 90 -19.28 -35.50 9.68
C MET A 90 -19.00 -35.95 11.13
N VAL A 91 -18.35 -35.09 11.92
CA VAL A 91 -17.94 -35.36 13.32
C VAL A 91 -17.00 -36.58 13.49
N ARG A 92 -16.45 -37.12 12.40
CA ARG A 92 -15.59 -38.31 12.48
C ARG A 92 -14.22 -37.95 13.03
N ALA A 93 -13.68 -38.79 13.92
CA ALA A 93 -12.31 -38.69 14.40
C ALA A 93 -11.35 -39.54 13.56
N PHE A 94 -10.21 -38.96 13.24
CA PHE A 94 -9.07 -39.57 12.59
C PHE A 94 -7.86 -39.43 13.54
N PRO A 95 -7.60 -40.44 14.39
CA PRO A 95 -6.56 -40.40 15.42
C PRO A 95 -5.13 -40.51 14.86
N ALA A 96 -4.97 -41.01 13.63
CA ALA A 96 -3.69 -41.10 12.95
C ALA A 96 -3.52 -39.97 11.93
N ARG A 97 -2.28 -39.70 11.49
CA ARG A 97 -2.02 -38.75 10.41
C ARG A 97 -2.62 -39.29 9.11
N CYS A 98 -3.53 -38.55 8.49
CA CYS A 98 -4.19 -39.00 7.26
C CYS A 98 -3.46 -38.52 6.00
N ILE A 99 -3.29 -39.42 5.03
CA ILE A 99 -2.63 -39.14 3.76
C ILE A 99 -3.63 -39.42 2.63
N PHE A 100 -4.19 -38.37 2.04
CA PHE A 100 -5.13 -38.39 0.90
C PHE A 100 -4.44 -37.93 -0.39
N ARG A 101 -3.13 -38.15 -0.52
CA ARG A 101 -2.37 -37.67 -1.68
C ARG A 101 -2.93 -38.25 -2.97
N ASN A 102 -3.22 -37.40 -3.95
CA ASN A 102 -3.82 -37.79 -5.23
C ASN A 102 -5.16 -38.56 -5.10
N ALA A 103 -5.85 -38.45 -3.95
CA ALA A 103 -7.16 -39.07 -3.77
C ALA A 103 -8.22 -38.34 -4.62
N ILE A 104 -9.26 -39.05 -5.03
CA ILE A 104 -10.38 -38.50 -5.81
C ILE A 104 -11.67 -38.67 -5.00
N PHE A 105 -12.38 -37.59 -4.76
CA PHE A 105 -13.69 -37.57 -4.10
C PHE A 105 -14.77 -37.30 -5.16
N TRP A 106 -15.50 -38.34 -5.55
CA TRP A 106 -16.44 -38.27 -6.69
C TRP A 106 -17.70 -37.50 -6.37
N LYS A 107 -18.28 -37.74 -5.20
CA LYS A 107 -19.48 -37.07 -4.72
C LYS A 107 -19.09 -35.98 -3.72
N GLU A 108 -20.11 -35.35 -3.14
CA GLU A 108 -19.93 -34.41 -2.04
C GLU A 108 -19.02 -34.99 -0.95
N ALA A 109 -17.99 -34.22 -0.58
CA ALA A 109 -17.03 -34.55 0.45
C ALA A 109 -17.31 -33.75 1.72
N ASN A 110 -18.02 -34.37 2.65
CA ASN A 110 -18.44 -33.75 3.89
C ASN A 110 -17.52 -34.13 5.06
N PHE A 111 -16.63 -33.21 5.41
CA PHE A 111 -15.75 -33.26 6.58
C PHE A 111 -16.21 -32.28 7.67
N TYR A 112 -17.51 -31.95 7.71
CA TYR A 112 -18.03 -31.01 8.70
C TYR A 112 -17.73 -31.48 10.13
N SER A 113 -17.04 -30.65 10.91
CA SER A 113 -16.60 -30.99 12.27
C SER A 113 -15.75 -32.27 12.39
N ALA A 114 -15.16 -32.77 11.30
CA ALA A 114 -14.22 -33.89 11.34
C ALA A 114 -12.96 -33.52 12.15
N ASN A 115 -12.38 -34.47 12.85
CA ASN A 115 -11.22 -34.25 13.72
C ASN A 115 -10.00 -35.03 13.20
N PHE A 116 -9.06 -34.36 12.54
CA PHE A 116 -7.77 -34.89 12.10
C PHE A 116 -6.71 -34.62 13.18
N GLU A 117 -6.58 -35.51 14.16
CA GLU A 117 -5.77 -35.28 15.39
C GLU A 117 -4.29 -35.04 15.10
N HIS A 118 -3.76 -35.62 14.02
CA HIS A 118 -2.36 -35.50 13.61
C HIS A 118 -2.19 -34.89 12.22
N GLY A 119 -3.15 -34.05 11.82
CA GLY A 119 -3.15 -33.37 10.53
C GLY A 119 -3.56 -34.26 9.37
N ALA A 120 -3.67 -33.65 8.19
CA ALA A 120 -4.13 -34.32 6.98
C ALA A 120 -3.41 -33.78 5.76
N ASP A 121 -3.07 -34.68 4.84
CA ASP A 121 -2.35 -34.37 3.61
C ASP A 121 -3.21 -34.67 2.38
N PHE A 122 -3.82 -33.62 1.82
CA PHE A 122 -4.63 -33.62 0.61
C PHE A 122 -3.85 -33.13 -0.62
N GLU A 123 -2.52 -33.28 -0.63
CA GLU A 123 -1.70 -32.90 -1.78
C GLU A 123 -2.21 -33.55 -3.07
N SER A 124 -2.47 -32.72 -4.09
CA SER A 124 -3.02 -33.15 -5.39
C SER A 124 -4.34 -33.93 -5.30
N ALA A 125 -5.09 -33.82 -4.20
CA ALA A 125 -6.42 -34.43 -4.09
C ALA A 125 -7.43 -33.70 -4.99
N HIS A 126 -8.37 -34.45 -5.55
CA HIS A 126 -9.40 -33.97 -6.46
C HIS A 126 -10.77 -34.10 -5.81
N PHE A 127 -11.49 -32.99 -5.66
CA PHE A 127 -12.87 -32.94 -5.19
C PHE A 127 -13.75 -32.61 -6.39
N GLU A 128 -14.45 -33.62 -6.92
CA GLU A 128 -15.23 -33.51 -8.15
C GLU A 128 -16.56 -32.78 -7.95
N ASN A 129 -17.03 -32.70 -6.71
CA ASN A 129 -18.24 -32.00 -6.29
C ASN A 129 -17.95 -31.14 -5.04
N GLU A 130 -19.01 -30.61 -4.43
CA GLU A 130 -18.93 -29.77 -3.22
C GLU A 130 -18.09 -30.42 -2.11
N ALA A 131 -17.27 -29.61 -1.43
CA ALA A 131 -16.42 -30.06 -0.34
C ALA A 131 -16.54 -29.15 0.88
N SER A 132 -16.95 -29.71 2.02
CA SER A 132 -17.10 -28.95 3.26
C SER A 132 -16.10 -29.42 4.30
N PHE A 133 -15.20 -28.51 4.68
CA PHE A 133 -14.28 -28.66 5.82
C PHE A 133 -14.71 -27.77 6.99
N THR A 134 -15.94 -27.27 6.98
CA THR A 134 -16.47 -26.35 7.98
C THR A 134 -16.36 -26.95 9.39
N ARG A 135 -15.76 -26.20 10.32
CA ARG A 135 -15.48 -26.63 11.71
C ARG A 135 -14.60 -27.87 11.84
N ALA A 136 -13.96 -28.34 10.76
CA ALA A 136 -12.98 -29.41 10.85
C ALA A 136 -11.83 -29.00 11.79
N LYS A 137 -11.21 -29.96 12.47
CA LYS A 137 -10.09 -29.71 13.37
C LYS A 137 -8.87 -30.41 12.81
N PHE A 138 -7.76 -29.67 12.71
CA PHE A 138 -6.46 -30.21 12.33
C PHE A 138 -5.51 -30.02 13.51
N GLY A 139 -5.18 -31.12 14.20
CA GLY A 139 -4.24 -31.12 15.32
C GLY A 139 -2.76 -31.07 14.91
N ALA A 140 -2.49 -31.00 13.61
CA ALA A 140 -1.19 -30.68 13.03
C ALA A 140 -1.40 -29.99 11.66
N LYS A 141 -0.32 -29.86 10.87
CA LYS A 141 -0.35 -29.24 9.53
C LYS A 141 -1.43 -29.83 8.62
N ALA A 142 -2.15 -28.95 7.91
CA ALA A 142 -3.09 -29.31 6.86
C ALA A 142 -2.50 -28.94 5.49
N ASN A 143 -2.37 -29.91 4.58
CA ASN A 143 -1.76 -29.70 3.27
C ASN A 143 -2.81 -29.86 2.16
N PHE A 144 -3.08 -28.80 1.41
CA PHE A 144 -3.93 -28.80 0.20
C PHE A 144 -3.12 -28.35 -1.03
N HIS A 145 -1.80 -28.53 -1.01
CA HIS A 145 -0.93 -28.18 -2.12
C HIS A 145 -1.39 -28.86 -3.42
N SER A 146 -1.54 -28.10 -4.50
CA SER A 146 -2.03 -28.58 -5.80
C SER A 146 -3.38 -29.32 -5.77
N ALA A 147 -4.18 -29.17 -4.70
CA ALA A 147 -5.51 -29.77 -4.63
C ALA A 147 -6.48 -29.07 -5.59
N VAL A 148 -7.39 -29.84 -6.18
CA VAL A 148 -8.37 -29.35 -7.17
C VAL A 148 -9.78 -29.50 -6.61
N PHE A 149 -10.50 -28.39 -6.51
CA PHE A 149 -11.89 -28.33 -6.07
C PHE A 149 -12.78 -27.88 -7.23
N LYS A 150 -13.61 -28.77 -7.76
CA LYS A 150 -14.50 -28.49 -8.90
C LYS A 150 -15.86 -27.93 -8.49
N GLY A 151 -16.31 -28.21 -7.26
CA GLY A 151 -17.55 -27.67 -6.68
C GLY A 151 -17.27 -26.59 -5.63
N ASP A 152 -18.35 -26.06 -5.04
CA ASP A 152 -18.25 -25.09 -3.95
C ASP A 152 -17.52 -25.68 -2.75
N THR A 153 -16.64 -24.89 -2.14
CA THR A 153 -15.79 -25.33 -1.04
C THR A 153 -15.86 -24.39 0.15
N HIS A 154 -16.00 -24.96 1.34
CA HIS A 154 -16.14 -24.18 2.58
C HIS A 154 -15.12 -24.59 3.66
N PHE A 155 -14.31 -23.63 4.09
CA PHE A 155 -13.26 -23.71 5.12
C PHE A 155 -13.53 -22.74 6.29
N ALA A 156 -14.78 -22.65 6.77
CA ALA A 156 -15.12 -21.91 7.98
C ALA A 156 -14.60 -22.65 9.23
N THR A 157 -13.28 -22.57 9.45
CA THR A 157 -12.50 -23.43 10.33
C THR A 157 -11.34 -22.69 10.99
N ASP A 158 -11.00 -23.13 12.21
CA ASP A 158 -9.83 -22.67 12.95
C ASP A 158 -8.63 -23.59 12.67
N PHE A 159 -7.66 -23.08 11.91
CA PHE A 159 -6.38 -23.74 11.67
C PHE A 159 -5.39 -23.37 12.77
N ALA A 160 -5.22 -24.25 13.76
CA ALA A 160 -4.27 -24.08 14.85
C ALA A 160 -2.80 -24.19 14.42
N HIS A 161 -2.55 -24.84 13.28
CA HIS A 161 -1.23 -25.10 12.71
C HIS A 161 -1.16 -24.60 11.27
N GLU A 162 0.04 -24.71 10.66
CA GLU A 162 0.26 -24.29 9.28
C GLU A 162 -0.75 -24.93 8.32
N VAL A 163 -1.24 -24.13 7.38
CA VAL A 163 -2.07 -24.61 6.28
C VAL A 163 -1.54 -24.08 4.96
N THR A 164 -1.52 -24.95 3.94
CA THR A 164 -1.07 -24.57 2.61
C THR A 164 -2.09 -24.95 1.54
N PHE A 165 -2.39 -23.99 0.66
CA PHE A 165 -3.20 -24.09 -0.54
C PHE A 165 -2.37 -23.70 -1.77
N VAL A 166 -1.04 -23.83 -1.69
CA VAL A 166 -0.14 -23.43 -2.78
C VAL A 166 -0.48 -24.21 -4.05
N MET A 167 -0.64 -23.51 -5.17
CA MET A 167 -1.07 -24.10 -6.45
C MET A 167 -2.42 -24.82 -6.43
N ALA A 168 -3.23 -24.66 -5.37
CA ALA A 168 -4.58 -25.21 -5.35
C ALA A 168 -5.49 -24.49 -6.36
N HIS A 169 -6.51 -25.19 -6.83
CA HIS A 169 -7.43 -24.70 -7.84
C HIS A 169 -8.88 -24.81 -7.35
N PHE A 170 -9.58 -23.69 -7.29
CA PHE A 170 -10.99 -23.61 -6.93
C PHE A 170 -11.81 -23.17 -8.14
N ALA A 171 -12.55 -24.11 -8.74
CA ALA A 171 -13.35 -23.84 -9.95
C ALA A 171 -14.63 -23.04 -9.66
N GLN A 172 -15.20 -23.22 -8.46
CA GLN A 172 -16.40 -22.53 -7.98
C GLN A 172 -16.09 -21.73 -6.70
N GLU A 173 -17.10 -21.36 -5.91
CA GLU A 173 -16.90 -20.49 -4.75
C GLU A 173 -16.02 -21.17 -3.69
N ALA A 174 -15.01 -20.44 -3.22
CA ALA A 174 -14.14 -20.84 -2.12
C ALA A 174 -14.37 -19.93 -0.91
N GLY A 175 -15.09 -20.45 0.07
CA GLY A 175 -15.46 -19.74 1.29
C GLY A 175 -14.51 -20.02 2.45
N PHE A 176 -13.76 -19.01 2.88
CA PHE A 176 -12.94 -18.97 4.11
C PHE A 176 -13.53 -18.01 5.15
N TYR A 177 -14.84 -17.74 5.08
CA TYR A 177 -15.51 -16.81 5.98
C TYR A 177 -15.42 -17.26 7.44
N ASN A 178 -15.17 -16.31 8.35
CA ASN A 178 -14.96 -16.56 9.78
C ASN A 178 -13.87 -17.62 10.10
N SER A 179 -12.93 -17.87 9.19
CA SER A 179 -11.79 -18.75 9.46
C SER A 179 -10.74 -18.05 10.32
N SER A 180 -10.02 -18.83 11.14
CA SER A 180 -8.88 -18.33 11.91
C SER A 180 -7.63 -19.13 11.57
N PHE A 181 -6.54 -18.45 11.26
CA PHE A 181 -5.23 -19.04 10.99
C PHE A 181 -4.28 -18.62 12.12
N ALA A 182 -3.98 -19.55 13.03
CA ALA A 182 -3.12 -19.29 14.20
C ALA A 182 -1.62 -19.34 13.85
N ALA A 183 -1.28 -20.05 12.77
CA ALA A 183 0.06 -20.16 12.19
C ALA A 183 0.10 -19.54 10.77
N ASP A 184 1.21 -19.73 10.06
CA ASP A 184 1.35 -19.23 8.68
C ASP A 184 0.33 -19.92 7.75
N ALA A 185 -0.32 -19.12 6.91
CA ALA A 185 -1.30 -19.58 5.93
C ALA A 185 -0.85 -19.17 4.52
N THR A 186 -0.58 -20.16 3.66
CA THR A 186 -0.01 -19.93 2.34
C THR A 186 -1.00 -20.28 1.23
N PHE A 187 -1.33 -19.30 0.42
CA PHE A 187 -2.17 -19.33 -0.78
C PHE A 187 -1.36 -18.95 -2.04
N GLY A 188 -0.03 -19.08 -1.99
CA GLY A 188 0.85 -18.72 -3.09
C GLY A 188 0.50 -19.48 -4.38
N SER A 189 0.38 -18.77 -5.50
CA SER A 189 0.00 -19.32 -6.82
C SER A 189 -1.32 -20.10 -6.83
N VAL A 190 -2.21 -19.84 -5.87
CA VAL A 190 -3.58 -20.39 -5.89
C VAL A 190 -4.37 -19.78 -7.05
N LYS A 191 -5.30 -20.55 -7.62
CA LYS A 191 -6.23 -20.07 -8.64
C LYS A 191 -7.68 -20.18 -8.13
N PHE A 192 -8.33 -19.03 -8.00
CA PHE A 192 -9.78 -18.92 -7.75
C PHE A 192 -10.48 -18.57 -9.06
N GLU A 193 -11.09 -19.56 -9.72
CA GLU A 193 -11.97 -19.33 -10.89
C GLU A 193 -13.37 -18.89 -10.48
N GLY A 194 -13.83 -19.30 -9.30
CA GLY A 194 -15.02 -18.77 -8.64
C GLY A 194 -14.70 -17.66 -7.64
N LYS A 195 -15.71 -17.22 -6.89
CA LYS A 195 -15.57 -16.18 -5.86
C LYS A 195 -14.69 -16.67 -4.71
N ALA A 196 -13.85 -15.79 -4.18
CA ALA A 196 -13.02 -16.08 -3.02
C ALA A 196 -13.48 -15.22 -1.83
N VAL A 197 -13.98 -15.86 -0.77
CA VAL A 197 -14.63 -15.15 0.34
C VAL A 197 -13.85 -15.34 1.64
N PHE A 198 -13.11 -14.31 2.06
CA PHE A 198 -12.33 -14.24 3.30
C PHE A 198 -12.95 -13.28 4.32
N SER A 199 -14.26 -13.00 4.22
CA SER A 199 -14.93 -12.08 5.13
C SER A 199 -14.76 -12.52 6.60
N ARG A 200 -14.32 -11.59 7.46
CA ARG A 200 -14.02 -11.85 8.88
C ARG A 200 -12.97 -12.94 9.14
N ALA A 201 -12.15 -13.29 8.14
CA ALA A 201 -11.01 -14.19 8.37
C ALA A 201 -9.94 -13.49 9.23
N VAL A 202 -9.26 -14.25 10.10
CA VAL A 202 -8.21 -13.73 10.97
C VAL A 202 -6.91 -14.48 10.73
N PHE A 203 -5.88 -13.76 10.30
CA PHE A 203 -4.53 -14.27 10.08
C PHE A 203 -3.61 -13.78 11.20
N ASN A 204 -3.27 -14.68 12.15
CA ASN A 204 -2.46 -14.32 13.33
C ASN A 204 -0.95 -14.28 13.04
N LYS A 205 -0.52 -14.96 11.98
CA LYS A 205 0.86 -14.97 11.47
C LYS A 205 0.89 -14.51 10.02
N LYS A 206 1.95 -14.83 9.28
CA LYS A 206 2.09 -14.37 7.90
C LYS A 206 1.03 -15.00 7.01
N ALA A 207 0.45 -14.19 6.14
CA ALA A 207 -0.49 -14.65 5.13
C ALA A 207 0.12 -14.39 3.75
N ASP A 208 0.30 -15.45 2.96
CA ASP A 208 0.92 -15.37 1.64
C ASP A 208 -0.12 -15.62 0.55
N PHE A 209 -0.37 -14.64 -0.30
CA PHE A 209 -1.19 -14.68 -1.52
C PHE A 209 -0.35 -14.32 -2.76
N GLY A 210 0.97 -14.51 -2.70
CA GLY A 210 1.88 -14.20 -3.80
C GLY A 210 1.51 -14.98 -5.06
N ASN A 211 1.44 -14.31 -6.20
CA ASN A 211 1.05 -14.87 -7.50
C ASN A 211 -0.37 -15.51 -7.50
N ALA A 212 -1.23 -15.17 -6.54
CA ALA A 212 -2.61 -15.66 -6.51
C ALA A 212 -3.44 -15.06 -7.66
N GLY A 213 -4.22 -15.89 -8.33
CA GLY A 213 -5.13 -15.49 -9.41
C GLY A 213 -6.58 -15.51 -8.95
N PHE A 214 -7.22 -14.33 -8.89
CA PHE A 214 -8.64 -14.15 -8.61
C PHE A 214 -9.36 -13.78 -9.92
N LEU A 215 -10.08 -14.73 -10.52
CA LEU A 215 -10.78 -14.52 -11.79
C LEU A 215 -12.20 -13.94 -11.60
N GLN A 216 -12.79 -14.13 -10.42
CA GLN A 216 -14.05 -13.50 -10.01
C GLN A 216 -13.80 -12.53 -8.84
N GLU A 217 -14.87 -12.06 -8.20
CA GLU A 217 -14.75 -11.14 -7.07
C GLU A 217 -14.06 -11.78 -5.86
N ALA A 218 -13.21 -11.00 -5.19
CA ALA A 218 -12.50 -11.40 -3.99
C ALA A 218 -12.93 -10.51 -2.81
N PHE A 219 -13.40 -11.13 -1.72
CA PHE A 219 -13.99 -10.42 -0.60
C PHE A 219 -13.16 -10.62 0.66
N PHE A 220 -12.57 -9.55 1.20
CA PHE A 220 -11.87 -9.53 2.49
C PHE A 220 -12.53 -8.64 3.56
N PRO A 221 -13.86 -8.33 3.52
CA PRO A 221 -14.40 -7.34 4.42
C PRO A 221 -14.29 -7.79 5.87
N VAL A 222 -13.86 -6.88 6.75
CA VAL A 222 -13.66 -7.13 8.19
C VAL A 222 -12.59 -8.22 8.47
N ALA A 223 -11.78 -8.61 7.49
CA ALA A 223 -10.65 -9.51 7.73
C ALA A 223 -9.56 -8.80 8.56
N THR A 224 -8.78 -9.57 9.33
CA THR A 224 -7.70 -9.03 10.16
C THR A 224 -6.39 -9.78 9.88
N PHE A 225 -5.35 -9.03 9.54
CA PHE A 225 -3.98 -9.50 9.35
C PHE A 225 -3.12 -8.94 10.49
N GLU A 226 -2.74 -9.81 11.43
CA GLU A 226 -1.93 -9.46 12.60
C GLU A 226 -0.45 -9.25 12.26
N GLN A 227 0.03 -9.97 11.26
CA GLN A 227 1.38 -9.86 10.70
C GLN A 227 1.33 -9.43 9.23
N GLU A 228 2.45 -9.59 8.54
CA GLU A 228 2.60 -9.26 7.12
C GLU A 228 1.65 -10.06 6.23
N ALA A 229 1.04 -9.38 5.27
CA ALA A 229 0.19 -9.97 4.24
C ALA A 229 0.81 -9.71 2.86
N ASP A 230 1.14 -10.79 2.16
CA ASP A 230 1.80 -10.73 0.85
C ASP A 230 0.77 -10.96 -0.27
N PHE A 231 0.67 -10.03 -1.21
CA PHE A 231 -0.12 -10.11 -2.44
C PHE A 231 0.77 -9.77 -3.67
N MET A 232 2.07 -10.03 -3.57
CA MET A 232 3.02 -9.79 -4.66
C MET A 232 2.61 -10.56 -5.91
N TRP A 233 2.62 -9.92 -7.08
CA TRP A 233 2.17 -10.53 -8.35
C TRP A 233 0.74 -11.08 -8.33
N ALA A 234 -0.11 -10.70 -7.36
CA ALA A 234 -1.49 -11.14 -7.36
C ALA A 234 -2.28 -10.47 -8.50
N HIS A 235 -3.15 -11.25 -9.13
CA HIS A 235 -3.98 -10.80 -10.24
C HIS A 235 -5.46 -10.81 -9.84
N PHE A 236 -6.08 -9.63 -9.85
CA PHE A 236 -7.50 -9.46 -9.59
C PHE A 236 -8.23 -9.07 -10.88
N THR A 237 -9.03 -10.00 -11.42
CA THR A 237 -9.73 -9.82 -12.69
C THR A 237 -11.00 -8.97 -12.52
N LEU A 238 -11.77 -9.24 -11.47
CA LEU A 238 -12.96 -8.48 -11.08
C LEU A 238 -12.69 -7.69 -9.79
N ASN A 239 -13.76 -7.17 -9.18
CA ASN A 239 -13.67 -6.29 -8.03
C ASN A 239 -13.10 -7.01 -6.81
N VAL A 240 -12.25 -6.30 -6.05
CA VAL A 240 -11.74 -6.76 -4.75
C VAL A 240 -12.15 -5.78 -3.64
N ASP A 241 -12.64 -6.34 -2.55
CA ASP A 241 -13.20 -5.59 -1.42
C ASP A 241 -12.37 -5.81 -0.15
N PHE A 242 -11.77 -4.72 0.36
CA PHE A 242 -11.04 -4.66 1.63
C PHE A 242 -11.73 -3.74 2.65
N GLU A 243 -13.06 -3.59 2.56
CA GLU A 243 -13.84 -2.75 3.46
C GLU A 243 -13.71 -3.20 4.93
N HIS A 244 -13.39 -2.25 5.82
CA HIS A 244 -13.13 -2.50 7.24
C HIS A 244 -12.03 -3.55 7.53
N THR A 245 -11.22 -3.95 6.54
CA THR A 245 -10.09 -4.85 6.75
C THR A 245 -9.01 -4.16 7.59
N THR A 246 -8.37 -4.91 8.47
CA THR A 246 -7.28 -4.40 9.32
C THR A 246 -5.95 -5.08 8.97
N PHE A 247 -4.96 -4.29 8.58
CA PHE A 247 -3.57 -4.71 8.37
C PHE A 247 -2.69 -4.08 9.46
N LYS A 248 -2.31 -4.85 10.48
CA LYS A 248 -1.49 -4.33 11.59
C LYS A 248 -0.02 -4.12 11.24
N LYS A 249 0.47 -4.85 10.23
CA LYS A 249 1.84 -4.77 9.69
C LYS A 249 1.77 -4.45 8.19
N ALA A 250 2.84 -4.75 7.46
CA ALA A 250 2.91 -4.43 6.04
C ALA A 250 1.93 -5.28 5.23
N VAL A 251 1.33 -4.68 4.20
CA VAL A 251 0.62 -5.39 3.14
C VAL A 251 1.29 -5.09 1.80
N ILE A 252 1.69 -6.12 1.07
CA ILE A 252 2.57 -6.00 -0.09
C ILE A 252 1.79 -6.27 -1.36
N PHE A 253 1.52 -5.24 -2.15
CA PHE A 253 0.91 -5.32 -3.48
C PHE A 253 1.95 -5.06 -4.59
N HIS A 254 3.20 -5.48 -4.37
CA HIS A 254 4.26 -5.26 -5.35
C HIS A 254 3.94 -6.02 -6.65
N GLU A 255 3.93 -5.32 -7.79
CA GLU A 255 3.52 -5.85 -9.10
C GLU A 255 2.13 -6.53 -9.13
N ALA A 256 1.25 -6.22 -8.17
CA ALA A 256 -0.14 -6.70 -8.23
C ALA A 256 -0.91 -5.95 -9.33
N VAL A 257 -1.82 -6.66 -10.00
CA VAL A 257 -2.62 -6.11 -11.10
C VAL A 257 -4.09 -6.14 -10.74
N PHE A 258 -4.72 -4.97 -10.73
CA PHE A 258 -6.16 -4.78 -10.52
C PHE A 258 -6.81 -4.42 -11.86
N HIS A 259 -7.52 -5.37 -12.48
CA HIS A 259 -8.19 -5.16 -13.76
C HIS A 259 -9.49 -4.35 -13.63
N ALA A 260 -10.19 -4.49 -12.51
CA ALA A 260 -11.44 -3.80 -12.19
C ALA A 260 -11.29 -2.90 -10.94
N GLY A 261 -12.32 -2.80 -10.10
CA GLY A 261 -12.33 -1.96 -8.91
C GLY A 261 -11.61 -2.58 -7.71
N VAL A 262 -11.01 -1.74 -6.88
CA VAL A 262 -10.53 -2.12 -5.55
C VAL A 262 -11.08 -1.13 -4.52
N GLU A 263 -11.66 -1.64 -3.45
CA GLU A 263 -12.25 -0.80 -2.40
C GLU A 263 -11.46 -0.94 -1.09
N PHE A 264 -10.80 0.15 -0.70
CA PHE A 264 -10.21 0.35 0.61
C PHE A 264 -11.04 1.36 1.41
N ARG A 265 -12.24 0.95 1.83
CA ARG A 265 -13.15 1.79 2.65
C ARG A 265 -12.99 1.46 4.12
N GLU A 266 -12.64 2.47 4.92
CA GLU A 266 -12.41 2.31 6.35
C GLU A 266 -11.40 1.19 6.68
N THR A 267 -10.55 0.84 5.71
CA THR A 267 -9.45 -0.10 5.83
C THR A 267 -8.38 0.49 6.75
N GLN A 268 -8.02 -0.27 7.78
CA GLN A 268 -7.02 0.15 8.76
C GLN A 268 -5.66 -0.38 8.34
N PHE A 269 -4.90 0.43 7.62
CA PHE A 269 -3.47 0.17 7.39
C PHE A 269 -2.65 0.51 8.63
N ARG A 270 -1.43 -0.04 8.70
CA ARG A 270 -0.44 0.25 9.73
C ARG A 270 -0.33 1.76 10.00
N ASN A 271 -0.44 2.12 11.28
CA ASN A 271 -0.32 3.48 11.79
C ASN A 271 0.34 3.46 13.18
N ASP A 272 1.55 2.89 13.28
CA ASP A 272 2.31 2.80 14.53
C ASP A 272 3.40 3.88 14.65
N GLY A 273 3.62 4.67 13.60
CA GLY A 273 4.60 5.77 13.58
C GLY A 273 6.05 5.32 13.37
N GLU A 274 6.31 4.02 13.37
CA GLU A 274 7.61 3.43 13.10
C GLU A 274 8.09 3.75 11.66
N PRO A 275 9.41 3.80 11.39
CA PRO A 275 9.96 4.04 10.06
C PRO A 275 9.87 2.82 9.14
N LEU A 276 8.83 2.00 9.33
CA LEU A 276 8.53 0.80 8.56
C LEU A 276 7.26 0.97 7.74
N PRO A 277 7.16 0.34 6.56
CA PRO A 277 6.01 0.50 5.67
C PRO A 277 4.73 -0.13 6.22
N GLY A 278 3.60 0.44 5.79
CA GLY A 278 2.27 -0.13 5.88
C GLY A 278 1.90 -0.79 4.55
N PRO A 279 1.05 -0.16 3.71
CA PRO A 279 0.74 -0.72 2.40
C PRO A 279 1.82 -0.36 1.38
N ILE A 280 2.25 -1.35 0.60
CA ILE A 280 3.27 -1.21 -0.44
C ILE A 280 2.62 -1.47 -1.80
N PHE A 281 2.47 -0.43 -2.62
CA PHE A 281 1.90 -0.49 -3.97
C PHE A 281 2.97 -0.37 -5.07
N SER A 282 4.22 -0.73 -4.77
CA SER A 282 5.32 -0.58 -5.73
C SER A 282 5.05 -1.33 -7.03
N LEU A 283 5.12 -0.67 -8.18
CA LEU A 283 4.81 -1.28 -9.50
C LEU A 283 3.39 -1.86 -9.62
N ALA A 284 2.49 -1.58 -8.68
CA ALA A 284 1.10 -2.02 -8.76
C ALA A 284 0.38 -1.33 -9.93
N GLN A 285 -0.43 -2.10 -10.66
CA GLN A 285 -1.14 -1.64 -11.85
C GLN A 285 -2.64 -1.57 -11.60
N PHE A 286 -3.22 -0.38 -11.74
CA PHE A 286 -4.66 -0.16 -11.72
C PHE A 286 -5.16 0.07 -13.14
N MET A 287 -5.74 -0.95 -13.77
CA MET A 287 -6.23 -0.87 -15.16
C MET A 287 -7.47 0.02 -15.26
N ALA A 288 -8.29 0.06 -14.21
CA ALA A 288 -9.41 0.96 -14.01
C ALA A 288 -9.17 1.86 -12.78
N PRO A 289 -8.32 2.90 -12.89
CA PRO A 289 -7.87 3.65 -11.71
C PRO A 289 -9.00 4.43 -11.00
N GLU A 290 -10.03 4.85 -11.73
CA GLU A 290 -11.16 5.61 -11.16
C GLU A 290 -12.01 4.77 -10.21
N THR A 291 -12.03 3.44 -10.40
CA THR A 291 -12.72 2.48 -9.54
C THR A 291 -11.88 2.00 -8.36
N ALA A 292 -10.61 2.42 -8.26
CA ALA A 292 -9.77 2.18 -7.10
C ALA A 292 -10.03 3.28 -6.05
N VAL A 293 -10.68 2.91 -4.95
CA VAL A 293 -11.20 3.83 -3.94
C VAL A 293 -10.47 3.67 -2.62
N PHE A 294 -9.94 4.78 -2.11
CA PHE A 294 -9.44 4.92 -0.74
C PHE A 294 -10.36 5.89 0.01
N TYR A 295 -11.11 5.38 0.98
CA TYR A 295 -12.06 6.18 1.74
C TYR A 295 -11.82 6.05 3.24
N ARG A 296 -11.59 7.17 3.93
CA ARG A 296 -11.33 7.19 5.38
C ARG A 296 -10.18 6.28 5.83
N THR A 297 -9.15 6.16 5.00
CA THR A 297 -7.95 5.35 5.29
C THR A 297 -6.77 6.23 5.67
N TYR A 298 -5.82 5.65 6.41
CA TYR A 298 -4.53 6.26 6.69
C TYR A 298 -3.49 5.77 5.67
N LEU A 299 -2.88 6.71 4.94
CA LEU A 299 -1.83 6.43 3.94
C LEU A 299 -0.48 7.06 4.32
N GLY A 300 -0.30 7.46 5.57
CA GLY A 300 0.94 8.10 6.02
C GLY A 300 2.17 7.18 6.13
N GLN A 301 1.97 5.86 6.04
CA GLN A 301 3.02 4.83 5.91
C GLN A 301 2.93 4.06 4.57
N ALA A 302 2.20 4.60 3.58
CA ALA A 302 2.03 3.97 2.27
C ALA A 302 3.22 4.24 1.35
N LEU A 303 3.58 3.26 0.52
CA LEU A 303 4.57 3.38 -0.55
C LEU A 303 3.90 3.21 -1.92
N PHE A 304 4.13 4.13 -2.84
CA PHE A 304 3.56 4.20 -4.20
C PHE A 304 4.63 4.22 -5.30
N TYR A 305 5.82 3.67 -5.03
CA TYR A 305 6.93 3.64 -5.97
C TYR A 305 6.49 3.15 -7.36
N THR A 306 6.74 3.94 -8.41
CA THR A 306 6.37 3.63 -9.81
C THR A 306 4.91 3.19 -10.03
N CYS A 307 4.00 3.57 -9.14
CA CYS A 307 2.57 3.32 -9.24
C CYS A 307 1.85 4.59 -9.71
N ASP A 308 1.00 4.50 -10.73
CA ASP A 308 0.22 5.65 -11.20
C ASP A 308 -0.93 5.96 -10.24
N VAL A 309 -0.74 6.98 -9.41
CA VAL A 309 -1.74 7.46 -8.45
C VAL A 309 -2.57 8.64 -8.99
N SER A 310 -2.35 9.06 -10.24
CA SER A 310 -2.90 10.31 -10.78
C SER A 310 -4.43 10.30 -10.97
N ARG A 311 -5.04 9.11 -11.08
CA ARG A 311 -6.48 8.91 -11.30
C ARG A 311 -7.19 8.08 -10.22
N LEU A 312 -6.49 7.70 -9.16
CA LEU A 312 -7.09 6.97 -8.03
C LEU A 312 -8.06 7.85 -7.24
N THR A 313 -9.07 7.26 -6.63
CA THR A 313 -10.06 8.02 -5.85
C THR A 313 -9.63 8.08 -4.39
N PHE A 314 -9.06 9.22 -3.96
CA PHE A 314 -8.82 9.51 -2.54
C PHE A 314 -9.93 10.38 -1.96
N SER A 315 -10.54 9.93 -0.86
CA SER A 315 -11.60 10.67 -0.17
C SER A 315 -11.48 10.53 1.35
N SER A 316 -11.36 11.66 2.06
CA SER A 316 -11.16 11.68 3.52
C SER A 316 -9.94 10.86 3.99
N VAL A 317 -8.89 10.82 3.16
CA VAL A 317 -7.65 10.09 3.45
C VAL A 317 -6.75 10.91 4.35
N HIS A 318 -6.09 10.23 5.30
CA HIS A 318 -5.15 10.85 6.22
C HIS A 318 -3.71 10.57 5.78
N TRP A 319 -2.99 11.64 5.47
CA TRP A 319 -1.58 11.59 5.10
C TRP A 319 -0.67 11.96 6.29
N ARG A 320 0.57 11.46 6.26
CA ARG A 320 1.61 11.88 7.18
C ARG A 320 1.92 13.36 6.97
N LYS A 321 2.28 14.06 8.04
CA LYS A 321 2.65 15.48 8.00
C LYS A 321 4.10 15.68 8.45
N ARG A 322 4.76 16.63 7.81
CA ARG A 322 6.07 17.17 8.21
C ARG A 322 5.92 18.08 9.44
N PRO A 323 7.02 18.43 10.12
CA PRO A 323 7.00 19.41 11.22
C PRO A 323 6.42 20.78 10.84
N ASN A 324 6.49 21.17 9.56
CA ASN A 324 5.91 22.42 9.06
C ASN A 324 4.40 22.32 8.71
N GLY A 325 3.77 21.16 8.98
CA GLY A 325 2.35 20.92 8.76
C GLY A 325 1.98 20.42 7.35
N LYS A 326 2.91 20.43 6.39
CA LYS A 326 2.68 19.97 5.01
C LYS A 326 2.67 18.44 4.91
N TYR A 327 1.92 17.91 3.95
CA TYR A 327 1.91 16.47 3.71
C TYR A 327 3.28 15.93 3.31
N GLN A 328 3.53 14.68 3.73
CA GLN A 328 4.76 13.95 3.51
C GLN A 328 4.45 12.55 2.99
N LEU A 329 5.09 12.18 1.90
CA LEU A 329 5.17 10.81 1.42
C LEU A 329 6.12 9.98 2.29
N PHE A 330 5.78 8.71 2.51
CA PHE A 330 6.54 7.86 3.42
C PHE A 330 7.91 7.45 2.85
N GLU A 331 8.02 7.43 1.53
CA GLU A 331 9.23 7.22 0.73
C GLU A 331 10.41 8.12 1.16
N GLU A 332 10.11 9.28 1.73
CA GLU A 332 11.14 10.21 2.23
C GLU A 332 11.85 9.74 3.50
N VAL A 333 11.16 8.93 4.31
CA VAL A 333 11.57 8.62 5.69
C VAL A 333 11.69 7.14 5.98
N VAL A 334 11.18 6.29 5.09
CA VAL A 334 11.28 4.83 5.20
C VAL A 334 12.74 4.40 5.32
N ASP A 335 12.97 3.39 6.16
CA ASP A 335 14.26 2.72 6.26
C ASP A 335 14.53 1.92 4.98
N LEU A 336 15.58 2.33 4.26
CA LEU A 336 15.99 1.72 2.99
C LEU A 336 16.50 0.29 3.16
N SER A 337 16.91 -0.12 4.36
CA SER A 337 17.28 -1.51 4.64
C SER A 337 16.07 -2.46 4.68
N ALA A 338 14.88 -1.93 4.94
CA ALA A 338 13.63 -2.67 5.05
C ALA A 338 12.81 -2.70 3.74
N ALA A 339 13.22 -1.95 2.72
CA ALA A 339 12.49 -1.81 1.46
C ALA A 339 13.42 -2.13 0.29
N GLY A 340 13.50 -3.42 -0.08
CA GLY A 340 14.46 -3.97 -1.05
C GLY A 340 14.65 -3.13 -2.31
N ASP A 341 13.58 -2.85 -3.06
CA ASP A 341 13.64 -2.09 -4.32
C ASP A 341 13.78 -0.56 -4.16
N LEU A 342 13.68 -0.05 -2.92
CA LEU A 342 14.02 1.35 -2.61
C LEU A 342 15.51 1.52 -2.38
N ALA A 343 16.30 0.43 -2.44
CA ALA A 343 17.74 0.49 -2.29
C ALA A 343 18.34 1.44 -3.33
N PRO A 344 19.18 2.39 -2.91
CA PRO A 344 19.75 3.37 -3.81
C PRO A 344 20.64 2.73 -4.87
N GLY A 345 20.75 3.37 -6.02
CA GLY A 345 21.57 2.89 -7.13
C GLY A 345 23.04 2.69 -6.72
N PRO A 346 23.79 1.83 -7.44
CA PRO A 346 25.14 1.39 -7.07
C PRO A 346 26.18 2.52 -6.90
N ASP A 347 25.88 3.71 -7.40
CA ASP A 347 26.76 4.89 -7.40
C ASP A 347 26.75 5.67 -6.06
N ASP A 348 25.67 5.63 -5.27
CA ASP A 348 25.57 6.36 -3.99
C ASP A 348 24.64 5.61 -3.01
N PRO A 349 25.15 4.64 -2.24
CA PRO A 349 24.36 3.72 -1.42
C PRO A 349 23.61 4.37 -0.25
N ASN A 350 23.66 5.70 -0.10
CA ASN A 350 22.93 6.47 0.91
C ASN A 350 21.96 7.49 0.29
N GLU A 351 21.83 7.59 -1.03
CA GLU A 351 21.05 8.62 -1.71
C GLU A 351 19.79 8.06 -2.38
N ARG A 352 18.63 8.35 -1.79
CA ARG A 352 17.31 8.01 -2.34
C ARG A 352 17.11 8.57 -3.74
N ASP A 353 16.32 7.89 -4.57
CA ASP A 353 15.86 8.46 -5.83
C ASP A 353 14.77 9.51 -5.60
N TYR A 354 15.21 10.72 -5.24
CA TYR A 354 14.33 11.89 -5.09
C TYR A 354 13.63 12.28 -6.40
N GLY A 355 14.15 11.87 -7.56
CA GLY A 355 13.51 12.15 -8.85
C GLY A 355 12.17 11.44 -8.92
N LEU A 356 12.16 10.14 -8.62
CA LEU A 356 10.95 9.34 -8.62
C LEU A 356 9.96 9.74 -7.52
N ILE A 357 10.43 10.06 -6.30
CA ILE A 357 9.52 10.57 -5.25
C ILE A 357 8.85 11.87 -5.72
N ALA A 358 9.57 12.74 -6.45
CA ALA A 358 8.99 13.94 -7.04
C ALA A 358 7.90 13.64 -8.08
N GLU A 359 8.05 12.56 -8.85
CA GLU A 359 7.02 12.11 -9.81
C GLU A 359 5.74 11.68 -9.09
N THR A 360 5.84 10.91 -8.00
CA THR A 360 4.67 10.54 -7.18
C THR A 360 3.97 11.77 -6.60
N TYR A 361 4.73 12.74 -6.09
CA TYR A 361 4.19 14.03 -5.65
C TYR A 361 3.47 14.78 -6.78
N GLN A 362 4.04 14.80 -7.98
CA GLN A 362 3.44 15.44 -9.14
C GLN A 362 2.11 14.78 -9.54
N GLN A 363 2.05 13.44 -9.48
CA GLN A 363 0.81 12.68 -9.75
C GLN A 363 -0.27 12.97 -8.71
N LEU A 364 0.07 12.97 -7.41
CA LEU A 364 -0.87 13.31 -6.34
C LEU A 364 -1.36 14.75 -6.44
N LYS A 365 -0.46 15.70 -6.71
CA LYS A 365 -0.84 17.10 -6.98
C LYS A 365 -1.88 17.16 -8.11
N LYS A 366 -1.60 16.53 -9.25
CA LYS A 366 -2.52 16.47 -10.40
C LYS A 366 -3.88 15.86 -10.03
N ASN A 367 -3.87 14.79 -9.24
CA ASN A 367 -5.08 14.13 -8.75
C ASN A 367 -5.98 15.10 -7.95
N TYR A 368 -5.43 15.74 -6.92
CA TYR A 368 -6.20 16.67 -6.07
C TYR A 368 -6.58 17.97 -6.80
N ASP A 369 -5.73 18.48 -7.70
CA ASP A 369 -6.05 19.63 -8.55
C ASP A 369 -7.27 19.34 -9.46
N ASN A 370 -7.34 18.15 -10.07
CA ASN A 370 -8.47 17.72 -10.89
C ASN A 370 -9.78 17.61 -10.08
N ARG A 371 -9.68 17.32 -8.78
CA ARG A 371 -10.81 17.22 -7.84
C ARG A 371 -11.14 18.55 -7.15
N GLN A 372 -10.47 19.64 -7.55
CA GLN A 372 -10.64 21.00 -7.00
C GLN A 372 -10.25 21.13 -5.52
N ASP A 373 -9.48 20.19 -4.97
CA ASP A 373 -8.89 20.31 -3.63
C ASP A 373 -7.50 20.96 -3.72
N TYR A 374 -7.52 22.27 -4.00
CA TYR A 374 -6.31 23.04 -4.23
C TYR A 374 -5.41 23.16 -2.98
N TRP A 375 -5.96 22.99 -1.78
CA TRP A 375 -5.17 23.06 -0.54
C TRP A 375 -4.30 21.82 -0.40
N THR A 376 -4.89 20.64 -0.54
CA THR A 376 -4.15 19.38 -0.52
C THR A 376 -3.18 19.29 -1.69
N ALA A 377 -3.59 19.74 -2.89
CA ALA A 377 -2.69 19.81 -4.04
C ALA A 377 -1.49 20.75 -3.81
N GLY A 378 -1.68 21.87 -3.10
CA GLY A 378 -0.61 22.79 -2.70
C GLY A 378 0.41 22.15 -1.75
N ASP A 379 -0.05 21.30 -0.82
CA ASP A 379 0.82 20.54 0.07
C ASP A 379 1.67 19.51 -0.68
N PHE A 380 1.10 18.79 -1.66
CA PHE A 380 1.86 17.88 -2.51
C PHE A 380 2.79 18.61 -3.48
N HIS A 381 2.41 19.79 -3.97
CA HIS A 381 3.30 20.63 -4.78
C HIS A 381 4.52 21.11 -3.99
N TYR A 382 4.36 21.40 -2.70
CA TYR A 382 5.49 21.70 -1.82
C TYR A 382 6.46 20.52 -1.75
N GLY A 383 5.95 19.31 -1.52
CA GLY A 383 6.76 18.08 -1.51
C GLY A 383 7.47 17.83 -2.83
N GLU A 384 6.79 18.02 -3.96
CA GLU A 384 7.35 17.94 -5.32
C GLU A 384 8.60 18.84 -5.46
N MET A 385 8.49 20.11 -5.07
CA MET A 385 9.60 21.07 -5.17
C MET A 385 10.73 20.73 -4.18
N GLU A 386 10.41 20.21 -3.01
CA GLU A 386 11.41 19.75 -2.04
C GLU A 386 12.21 18.56 -2.58
N MET A 387 11.55 17.59 -3.19
CA MET A 387 12.22 16.43 -3.80
C MET A 387 13.09 16.87 -4.99
N LYS A 388 12.58 17.75 -5.87
CA LYS A 388 13.37 18.34 -6.97
C LYS A 388 14.57 19.15 -6.47
N ARG A 389 14.46 19.82 -5.32
CA ARG A 389 15.57 20.54 -4.68
C ARG A 389 16.65 19.58 -4.17
N LEU A 390 16.24 18.45 -3.59
CA LEU A 390 17.14 17.42 -3.07
C LEU A 390 17.80 16.60 -4.19
N HIS A 391 17.08 16.36 -5.29
CA HIS A 391 17.56 15.71 -6.51
C HIS A 391 18.61 16.58 -7.22
N SER A 392 19.88 16.35 -6.90
CA SER A 392 21.00 17.05 -7.52
C SER A 392 21.64 16.18 -8.59
N PRO A 393 21.66 16.59 -9.87
CA PRO A 393 22.37 15.86 -10.93
C PRO A 393 23.90 15.96 -10.80
N ARG A 394 24.40 16.71 -9.80
CA ARG A 394 25.83 16.97 -9.59
C ARG A 394 26.40 16.06 -8.51
N LYS A 395 27.52 15.40 -8.81
CA LYS A 395 28.27 14.54 -7.88
C LYS A 395 29.15 15.31 -6.88
N ASN A 396 29.61 16.53 -7.21
CA ASN A 396 30.46 17.34 -6.32
C ASN A 396 29.66 17.98 -5.17
N ASN A 397 30.12 17.81 -3.94
CA ASN A 397 29.53 18.34 -2.70
C ASN A 397 29.22 19.84 -2.73
N LEU A 398 30.16 20.69 -3.19
CA LEU A 398 29.92 22.14 -3.25
C LEU A 398 28.82 22.48 -4.27
N ALA A 399 28.88 21.86 -5.45
CA ALA A 399 27.92 22.14 -6.51
C ALA A 399 26.52 21.58 -6.18
N ARG A 400 26.45 20.51 -5.40
CA ARG A 400 25.24 19.91 -4.80
C ARG A 400 24.67 20.82 -3.71
N TRP A 401 25.50 21.37 -2.83
CA TRP A 401 25.09 22.35 -1.83
C TRP A 401 24.53 23.63 -2.48
N LEU A 402 25.22 24.15 -3.50
CA LEU A 402 24.76 25.30 -4.28
C LEU A 402 23.41 25.02 -4.96
N HIS A 403 23.22 23.83 -5.55
CA HIS A 403 21.94 23.44 -6.14
C HIS A 403 20.83 23.42 -5.08
N ARG A 404 21.06 22.73 -3.95
CA ARG A 404 20.07 22.53 -2.88
C ARG A 404 19.67 23.83 -2.18
N ASN A 405 20.55 24.82 -2.10
CA ASN A 405 20.32 26.04 -1.32
C ASN A 405 20.14 27.31 -2.15
N LEU A 406 20.81 27.43 -3.30
CA LEU A 406 20.80 28.64 -4.14
C LEU A 406 20.29 28.39 -5.56
N GLY A 407 19.87 27.16 -5.89
CA GLY A 407 19.30 26.83 -7.18
C GLY A 407 17.93 27.47 -7.42
N LEU A 408 17.55 27.63 -8.69
CA LEU A 408 16.23 28.20 -9.07
C LEU A 408 15.07 27.43 -8.42
N VAL A 409 15.17 26.11 -8.30
CA VAL A 409 14.16 25.27 -7.63
C VAL A 409 14.05 25.59 -6.14
N ALA A 410 15.19 25.83 -5.46
CA ALA A 410 15.18 26.21 -4.05
C ALA A 410 14.47 27.57 -3.85
N TRP A 411 14.80 28.56 -4.67
CA TRP A 411 14.12 29.87 -4.68
C TRP A 411 12.64 29.74 -5.03
N TYR A 412 12.30 28.92 -6.03
CA TYR A 412 10.92 28.68 -6.44
C TYR A 412 10.09 27.99 -5.34
N ARG A 413 10.67 27.03 -4.62
CA ARG A 413 10.03 26.40 -3.43
C ARG A 413 9.70 27.44 -2.36
N TYR A 414 10.62 28.36 -2.07
CA TYR A 414 10.35 29.45 -1.12
C TYR A 414 9.29 30.41 -1.65
N ALA A 415 9.29 30.72 -2.94
CA ALA A 415 8.31 31.61 -3.55
C ALA A 415 6.90 30.97 -3.64
N SER A 416 6.80 29.68 -3.94
CA SER A 416 5.50 28.97 -4.04
C SER A 416 4.78 28.97 -2.70
N GLU A 417 5.52 28.87 -1.60
CA GLU A 417 5.01 29.03 -0.23
C GLU A 417 4.32 30.38 0.03
N TYR A 418 4.64 31.45 -0.71
CA TYR A 418 3.95 32.75 -0.64
C TYR A 418 2.71 32.82 -1.56
N GLY A 419 2.68 32.02 -2.63
CA GLY A 419 1.51 31.89 -3.51
C GLY A 419 0.40 31.01 -2.93
N GLU A 420 0.69 30.17 -1.92
CA GLU A 420 -0.28 29.27 -1.27
C GLU A 420 -0.97 29.88 -0.04
N SER A 421 -0.50 31.02 0.47
CA SER A 421 -1.09 31.68 1.65
C SER A 421 -1.09 33.19 1.44
N TYR A 422 -2.24 33.85 1.56
CA TYR A 422 -2.35 35.30 1.43
C TYR A 422 -1.77 36.06 2.64
N VAL A 423 -1.63 35.40 3.80
CA VAL A 423 -1.11 36.02 5.03
C VAL A 423 0.38 36.31 4.92
N ARG A 424 1.15 35.38 4.34
CA ARG A 424 2.61 35.49 4.20
C ARG A 424 3.06 36.69 3.35
N PRO A 425 2.55 36.91 2.12
CA PRO A 425 2.91 38.07 1.33
C PRO A 425 2.40 39.37 1.95
N LEU A 426 1.28 39.35 2.67
CA LEU A 426 0.80 40.52 3.42
C LEU A 426 1.74 40.91 4.56
N LEU A 427 2.19 39.94 5.37
CA LEU A 427 3.16 40.16 6.44
C LEU A 427 4.51 40.60 5.88
N ALA A 428 4.99 39.97 4.79
CA ALA A 428 6.21 40.38 4.13
C ALA A 428 6.09 41.79 3.54
N LEU A 429 4.93 42.17 2.99
CA LEU A 429 4.69 43.51 2.47
C LEU A 429 4.77 44.55 3.60
N ALA A 430 4.13 44.27 4.74
CA ALA A 430 4.21 45.12 5.92
C ALA A 430 5.65 45.24 6.45
N ALA A 431 6.39 44.12 6.50
CA ALA A 431 7.78 44.10 6.94
C ALA A 431 8.70 44.89 5.99
N ILE A 432 8.54 44.75 4.68
CA ILE A 432 9.28 45.50 3.67
C ILE A 432 8.97 47.00 3.82
N LEU A 433 7.70 47.39 3.91
CA LEU A 433 7.34 48.80 4.13
C LEU A 433 7.96 49.37 5.41
N ALA A 434 7.98 48.60 6.50
CA ALA A 434 8.64 49.00 7.75
C ALA A 434 10.16 49.15 7.58
N VAL A 435 10.82 48.23 6.85
CA VAL A 435 12.25 48.32 6.55
C VAL A 435 12.56 49.55 5.70
N PHE A 436 11.79 49.81 4.64
CA PHE A 436 12.00 50.97 3.77
C PHE A 436 11.71 52.29 4.49
N THR A 437 10.77 52.30 5.43
CA THR A 437 10.54 53.42 6.37
C THR A 437 11.81 53.76 7.19
N LEU A 438 12.65 52.77 7.50
CA LEU A 438 13.92 52.99 8.19
C LEU A 438 15.09 53.27 7.23
N LEU A 439 15.02 52.83 5.97
CA LEU A 439 16.11 52.99 5.00
C LEU A 439 16.10 54.32 4.26
N PHE A 440 14.93 54.89 3.92
CA PHE A 440 14.85 56.15 3.18
C PHE A 440 15.54 57.37 3.84
N PRO A 441 15.56 57.50 5.18
CA PRO A 441 16.31 58.57 5.83
C PRO A 441 17.85 58.41 5.73
N ILE A 442 18.39 57.28 5.23
CA ILE A 442 19.84 57.09 5.02
C ILE A 442 20.35 57.95 3.85
N PRO A 443 19.85 57.81 2.60
CA PRO A 443 20.22 58.70 1.49
C PRO A 443 19.55 60.08 1.58
N GLY A 444 18.47 60.19 2.37
CA GLY A 444 17.68 61.39 2.55
C GLY A 444 16.50 61.49 1.59
N MET A 445 15.49 62.26 1.99
CA MET A 445 14.28 62.53 1.20
C MET A 445 14.09 64.03 1.02
N VAL A 446 13.93 64.47 -0.22
CA VAL A 446 13.83 65.88 -0.61
C VAL A 446 12.38 66.32 -0.60
N PHE A 447 12.08 67.43 0.05
CA PHE A 447 10.74 68.01 0.05
C PHE A 447 10.37 68.51 -1.36
N THR A 448 9.20 68.13 -1.87
CA THR A 448 8.78 68.42 -3.25
C THR A 448 7.45 69.14 -3.38
N LYS A 449 6.75 69.39 -2.27
CA LYS A 449 5.52 70.19 -2.26
C LYS A 449 5.87 71.67 -2.11
N PRO A 450 5.22 72.61 -2.80
CA PRO A 450 5.46 74.03 -2.57
C PRO A 450 4.81 74.47 -1.25
N ASP A 451 5.58 75.05 -0.33
CA ASP A 451 5.02 75.97 0.66
C ASP A 451 4.85 77.34 0.00
N THR A 452 3.88 78.11 0.50
CA THR A 452 3.55 79.47 0.04
C THR A 452 4.80 80.33 -0.20
N PRO A 453 4.77 81.29 -1.15
CA PRO A 453 5.95 81.89 -1.80
C PRO A 453 7.09 82.46 -0.94
N ASN A 454 6.96 82.57 0.39
CA ASN A 454 7.86 83.35 1.25
C ASN A 454 8.43 82.62 2.49
N THR A 455 8.42 81.29 2.57
CA THR A 455 9.12 80.57 3.66
C THR A 455 9.93 79.38 3.13
N PRO A 456 11.27 79.37 3.25
CA PRO A 456 12.06 78.20 2.92
C PRO A 456 11.71 77.05 3.89
N PRO A 457 11.61 75.80 3.42
CA PRO A 457 11.30 74.66 4.27
C PRO A 457 12.40 74.51 5.33
N SER A 458 12.02 74.29 6.59
CA SER A 458 12.98 74.14 7.69
C SER A 458 13.89 72.92 7.54
N PHE A 459 13.47 71.92 6.76
CA PHE A 459 14.23 70.71 6.45
C PHE A 459 14.04 70.35 4.96
N PRO A 460 14.86 70.91 4.05
CA PRO A 460 14.75 70.66 2.60
C PRO A 460 15.11 69.22 2.22
N VAL A 461 15.98 68.58 3.02
CA VAL A 461 16.30 67.15 2.94
C VAL A 461 16.08 66.55 4.32
N LEU A 462 15.30 65.47 4.39
CA LEU A 462 15.01 64.73 5.60
C LEU A 462 15.90 63.48 5.65
N ASN A 463 16.93 63.47 6.50
CA ASN A 463 17.88 62.37 6.66
C ASN A 463 18.20 62.11 8.15
N TYR A 464 18.94 61.04 8.46
CA TYR A 464 19.31 60.70 9.84
C TYR A 464 20.22 61.73 10.54
N SER A 465 21.09 62.44 9.80
CA SER A 465 21.92 63.50 10.41
C SER A 465 21.08 64.66 10.94
N ASP A 466 19.97 64.98 10.27
CA ASP A 466 19.06 66.06 10.64
C ASP A 466 18.00 65.63 11.67
N PHE A 467 17.93 64.34 12.03
CA PHE A 467 16.92 63.77 12.92
C PHE A 467 16.83 64.50 14.27
N SER A 468 17.97 64.77 14.91
CA SER A 468 17.99 65.47 16.20
C SER A 468 17.54 66.93 16.09
N ALA A 469 17.85 67.58 14.97
CA ALA A 469 17.44 68.95 14.69
C ALA A 469 15.94 69.03 14.37
N TYR A 470 15.43 68.05 13.61
CA TYR A 470 14.02 67.89 13.30
C TYR A 470 13.18 67.72 14.57
N ILE A 471 13.58 66.83 15.48
CA ILE A 471 12.86 66.61 16.75
C ILE A 471 12.85 67.88 17.61
N ARG A 472 13.97 68.61 17.68
CA ARG A 472 14.05 69.88 18.44
C ARG A 472 13.19 70.99 17.85
N ALA A 473 13.03 71.01 16.53
CA ALA A 473 12.22 72.01 15.83
C ALA A 473 10.73 71.66 15.79
N TYR A 474 10.35 70.42 16.12
CA TYR A 474 8.97 69.96 16.08
C TYR A 474 8.13 70.64 17.16
N LYS A 475 6.99 71.23 16.76
CA LYS A 475 6.06 71.90 17.67
C LYS A 475 5.18 70.87 18.40
N GLY A 476 5.76 70.14 19.36
CA GLY A 476 5.05 69.15 20.18
C GLY A 476 5.99 68.23 20.99
N PRO A 477 5.44 67.21 21.69
CA PRO A 477 6.24 66.20 22.39
C PRO A 477 7.21 65.47 21.45
N ALA A 478 8.43 65.20 21.92
CA ALA A 478 9.50 64.59 21.11
C ALA A 478 9.13 63.22 20.51
N TRP A 479 8.29 62.43 21.20
CA TRP A 479 7.80 61.15 20.69
C TRP A 479 6.87 61.33 19.48
N ILE A 480 6.04 62.38 19.46
CA ILE A 480 5.20 62.73 18.30
C ILE A 480 6.07 63.21 17.15
N GLY A 481 7.11 64.00 17.42
CA GLY A 481 8.09 64.40 16.41
C GLY A 481 8.83 63.21 15.78
N THR A 482 9.16 62.20 16.59
CA THR A 482 9.76 60.94 16.11
C THR A 482 8.80 60.18 15.19
N LEU A 483 7.52 60.07 15.60
CA LEU A 483 6.49 59.45 14.77
C LEU A 483 6.24 60.23 13.48
N ALA A 484 6.30 61.57 13.51
CA ALA A 484 6.14 62.40 12.33
C ALA A 484 7.31 62.23 11.34
N PHE A 485 8.54 62.14 11.84
CA PHE A 485 9.73 61.90 11.01
C PHE A 485 9.63 60.58 10.24
N PHE A 486 9.42 59.47 10.96
CA PHE A 486 9.22 58.17 10.32
C PHE A 486 7.90 58.08 9.58
N GLY A 487 6.88 58.85 9.97
CA GLY A 487 5.61 58.97 9.26
C GLY A 487 5.78 59.55 7.86
N HIS A 488 6.61 60.58 7.69
CA HIS A 488 6.96 61.08 6.36
C HIS A 488 7.68 60.01 5.53
N SER A 489 8.61 59.27 6.15
CA SER A 489 9.30 58.17 5.48
C SER A 489 8.38 57.02 5.09
N LEU A 490 7.42 56.66 5.95
CA LEU A 490 6.41 55.64 5.70
C LEU A 490 5.47 56.08 4.58
N MET A 491 5.08 57.34 4.55
CA MET A 491 4.28 57.88 3.44
C MET A 491 5.05 57.82 2.13
N THR A 492 6.35 58.14 2.12
CA THR A 492 7.20 57.96 0.93
C THR A 492 7.23 56.49 0.49
N ALA A 493 7.44 55.55 1.40
CA ALA A 493 7.40 54.10 1.12
C ALA A 493 6.04 53.64 0.53
N LEU A 494 4.93 54.01 1.19
CA LEU A 494 3.58 53.70 0.72
C LEU A 494 3.28 54.31 -0.66
N SER A 495 3.70 55.55 -0.90
CA SER A 495 3.52 56.23 -2.18
C SER A 495 4.37 55.60 -3.30
N VAL A 496 5.60 55.18 -3.01
CA VAL A 496 6.46 54.43 -3.94
C VAL A 496 5.79 53.10 -4.28
N ALA A 497 5.40 52.30 -3.28
CA ALA A 497 4.68 51.04 -3.47
C ALA A 497 3.36 51.21 -4.24
N GLY A 498 2.66 52.34 -4.04
CA GLY A 498 1.39 52.68 -4.68
C GLY A 498 1.50 53.37 -6.05
N PHE A 499 2.70 53.50 -6.63
CA PHE A 499 2.94 54.19 -7.91
C PHE A 499 2.41 55.63 -7.95
N GLN A 500 2.40 56.34 -6.82
CA GLN A 500 1.91 57.72 -6.76
C GLN A 500 2.94 58.69 -7.38
N LYS A 501 2.47 59.54 -8.30
CA LYS A 501 3.32 60.54 -8.99
C LYS A 501 3.65 61.77 -8.13
N GLU A 502 2.78 62.13 -7.19
CA GLU A 502 2.93 63.31 -6.35
C GLU A 502 3.34 62.93 -4.94
N LEU A 503 4.64 63.06 -4.66
CA LEU A 503 5.23 62.79 -3.35
C LEU A 503 5.36 64.10 -2.57
N ILE A 504 5.09 64.07 -1.26
CA ILE A 504 5.44 65.19 -0.37
C ILE A 504 6.96 65.25 -0.21
N TYR A 505 7.59 64.08 -0.10
CA TYR A 505 9.03 63.89 -0.05
C TYR A 505 9.48 62.86 -1.08
N GLN A 506 10.34 63.26 -2.02
CA GLN A 506 10.94 62.38 -3.01
C GLN A 506 12.27 61.80 -2.51
N PRO A 507 12.59 60.53 -2.78
CA PRO A 507 13.89 59.96 -2.47
C PRO A 507 15.05 60.72 -3.15
N ALA A 508 16.10 61.08 -2.39
CA ALA A 508 17.22 61.87 -2.89
C ALA A 508 18.05 61.14 -3.96
N TYR A 509 18.66 61.90 -4.88
CA TYR A 509 19.53 61.35 -5.93
C TYR A 509 20.98 61.16 -5.41
N PRO A 510 21.71 60.11 -5.86
CA PRO A 510 21.27 58.98 -6.69
C PRO A 510 20.70 57.81 -5.88
N TRP A 511 21.19 57.62 -4.64
CA TRP A 511 20.96 56.40 -3.88
C TRP A 511 19.53 56.23 -3.36
N GLY A 512 18.82 57.32 -3.02
CA GLY A 512 17.41 57.26 -2.64
C GLY A 512 16.51 56.79 -3.79
N ARG A 513 16.80 57.21 -5.03
CA ARG A 513 16.07 56.70 -6.21
C ARG A 513 16.36 55.23 -6.48
N ALA A 514 17.60 54.79 -6.32
CA ALA A 514 17.94 53.36 -6.44
C ALA A 514 17.19 52.52 -5.38
N LEU A 515 17.09 53.04 -4.16
CA LEU A 515 16.36 52.40 -3.06
C LEU A 515 14.85 52.35 -3.35
N ALA A 516 14.27 53.42 -3.90
CA ALA A 516 12.86 53.45 -4.31
C ALA A 516 12.55 52.47 -5.46
N LEU A 517 13.46 52.30 -6.42
CA LEU A 517 13.30 51.30 -7.48
C LEU A 517 13.34 49.87 -6.92
N LEU A 518 14.19 49.61 -5.93
CA LEU A 518 14.26 48.32 -5.25
C LEU A 518 12.97 48.04 -4.46
N GLU A 519 12.47 49.02 -3.69
CA GLU A 519 11.19 48.92 -2.99
C GLU A 519 10.05 48.61 -3.97
N LEU A 520 9.99 49.35 -5.07
CA LEU A 520 8.94 49.20 -6.07
C LEU A 520 8.91 47.77 -6.62
N LEU A 521 10.08 47.21 -6.94
CA LEU A 521 10.20 45.85 -7.46
C LEU A 521 9.77 44.80 -6.43
N LEU A 522 10.18 44.98 -5.17
CA LEU A 522 9.82 44.05 -4.08
C LEU A 522 8.33 44.10 -3.75
N THR A 523 7.77 45.30 -3.55
CA THR A 523 6.37 45.50 -3.18
C THR A 523 5.42 45.09 -4.29
N SER A 524 5.74 45.41 -5.56
CA SER A 524 4.94 44.96 -6.72
C SER A 524 4.94 43.43 -6.85
N THR A 525 6.08 42.77 -6.63
CA THR A 525 6.16 41.30 -6.65
C THR A 525 5.32 40.67 -5.53
N LEU A 526 5.38 41.21 -4.31
CA LEU A 526 4.58 40.72 -3.18
C LEU A 526 3.08 40.94 -3.37
N ILE A 527 2.67 42.09 -3.93
CA ILE A 527 1.27 42.34 -4.29
C ILE A 527 0.80 41.35 -5.36
N ALA A 528 1.63 41.08 -6.37
CA ALA A 528 1.30 40.09 -7.39
C ALA A 528 1.13 38.67 -6.80
N LEU A 529 2.02 38.26 -5.88
CA LEU A 529 1.91 36.99 -5.16
C LEU A 529 0.66 36.93 -4.27
N PHE A 530 0.34 38.01 -3.56
CA PHE A 530 -0.87 38.14 -2.75
C PHE A 530 -2.13 37.98 -3.60
N LEU A 531 -2.21 38.67 -4.74
CA LEU A 531 -3.34 38.56 -5.67
C LEU A 531 -3.43 37.16 -6.29
N LEU A 532 -2.30 36.52 -6.56
CA LEU A 532 -2.26 35.14 -7.06
C LEU A 532 -2.79 34.14 -6.02
N ALA A 533 -2.38 34.29 -4.76
CA ALA A 533 -2.86 33.49 -3.64
C ALA A 533 -4.37 33.68 -3.42
N LEU A 534 -4.85 34.94 -3.42
CA LEU A 534 -6.28 35.28 -3.37
C LEU A 534 -7.07 34.64 -4.52
N ARG A 535 -6.60 34.81 -5.76
CA ARG A 535 -7.28 34.24 -6.93
C ARG A 535 -7.42 32.73 -6.83
N ARG A 536 -6.38 32.04 -6.35
CA ARG A 536 -6.40 30.58 -6.18
C ARG A 536 -7.38 30.13 -5.10
N GLN A 537 -7.54 30.91 -4.04
CA GLN A 537 -8.46 30.60 -2.94
C GLN A 537 -9.93 30.85 -3.28
N PHE A 538 -10.23 31.86 -4.11
CA PHE A 538 -11.59 32.36 -4.37
C PHE A 538 -12.16 32.03 -5.75
N ARG A 539 -11.40 31.46 -6.71
CA ARG A 539 -11.95 30.87 -7.95
C ARG A 539 -12.65 29.53 -7.72
N ARG A 540 -13.42 29.44 -6.64
CA ARG A 540 -14.35 28.35 -6.36
C ARG A 540 -15.52 28.39 -7.32
#